data_AF-A0A382YLJ2-F1
#
_entry.id   AF-A0A382YLJ2-F1
#
_cell.length_a   1.000
_cell.length_b   1.000
_cell.length_c   1.000
_cell.angle_alpha   90.00
_cell.angle_beta   90.00
_cell.angle_gamma   90.00
#
_symmetry.space_group_name_H-M   'P 1'
#
loop_
_entity.id
_entity.type
_entity.pdbx_description
1 polymer ?
#
loop_
_entity_poly.entity_id
_entity_poly.type
_entity_poly.pdbx_seq_one_letter_code
_entity_poly.pdbx_strand_id
1 'polypeptide(L)'
;PVTRCMFPSAIMYGSSYQTGDSMDDFLYTFPAIRGVQARREYYITQCQLRLIPRLFQFDDPDLPAEVRAQRSLNRGRLPEISGYMLGNPESYVFSALTASIDAEVEFEPFDGETHSGRIGLLRIPMDARFLINDGQHRRAAIEMALQEDPSLGEETIAVVFFLDRGLERSQQMFADLNRYAVKPSASIGILYDHRDPHASVARAIVSASPLLRDVVELEKSTLSPRSRRLFTLSAVFVATRALLSDVSEEELSDHVDTGTSY
;
A
#
# COMPACT_ATOMS: atom_id res chain seq x y z
N PRO A 1 16.16 -11.26 -80.25
CA PRO A 1 15.92 -11.04 -78.81
C PRO A 1 14.44 -11.29 -78.45
N VAL A 2 14.20 -12.57 -78.14
CA VAL A 2 13.27 -13.14 -77.14
C VAL A 2 11.77 -12.78 -77.17
N THR A 3 11.04 -13.62 -77.91
CA THR A 3 9.88 -14.46 -77.53
C THR A 3 8.65 -13.86 -76.82
N ARG A 4 7.52 -13.89 -77.54
CA ARG A 4 6.12 -13.86 -77.09
C ARG A 4 5.71 -15.25 -76.57
N CYS A 5 5.01 -15.33 -75.43
CA CYS A 5 4.16 -16.48 -75.06
C CYS A 5 2.82 -15.98 -74.48
N MET A 6 1.74 -16.64 -74.89
CA MET A 6 0.34 -16.39 -74.50
C MET A 6 -0.13 -17.34 -73.37
N PHE A 7 -1.26 -16.92 -72.74
CA PHE A 7 -2.29 -17.67 -71.97
C PHE A 7 -2.13 -17.79 -70.44
N PRO A 8 -3.23 -17.93 -69.65
CA PRO A 8 -4.59 -17.36 -69.76
C PRO A 8 -5.12 -16.75 -68.43
N SER A 9 -6.30 -16.13 -68.47
CA SER A 9 -7.06 -15.58 -67.34
C SER A 9 -7.33 -16.60 -66.21
N ALA A 10 -7.15 -16.18 -64.96
CA ALA A 10 -7.61 -16.90 -63.76
C ALA A 10 -8.22 -15.91 -62.73
N ILE A 11 -9.54 -15.96 -62.66
CA ILE A 11 -10.42 -15.93 -61.48
C ILE A 11 -9.91 -15.16 -60.23
N MET A 12 -10.65 -14.10 -59.90
CA MET A 12 -10.68 -13.42 -58.60
C MET A 12 -10.96 -14.39 -57.45
N TYR A 13 -10.10 -14.41 -56.44
CA TYR A 13 -10.50 -14.61 -55.05
C TYR A 13 -9.63 -13.71 -54.17
N GLY A 14 -10.28 -12.74 -53.51
CA GLY A 14 -9.63 -11.92 -52.50
C GLY A 14 -9.22 -12.78 -51.31
N SER A 15 -7.94 -12.73 -50.97
CA SER A 15 -7.47 -13.23 -49.68
C SER A 15 -7.52 -12.06 -48.71
N SER A 16 -8.66 -11.95 -48.03
CA SER A 16 -8.75 -11.29 -46.74
C SER A 16 -7.75 -11.96 -45.81
N TYR A 17 -6.75 -11.21 -45.36
CA TYR A 17 -5.98 -11.58 -44.18
C TYR A 17 -6.98 -11.67 -43.02
N GLN A 18 -7.38 -12.90 -42.68
CA GLN A 18 -8.01 -13.21 -41.42
C GLN A 18 -6.95 -12.96 -40.35
N THR A 19 -7.00 -11.79 -39.73
CA THR A 19 -6.44 -11.60 -38.37
C THR A 19 -7.05 -12.68 -37.50
N GLY A 20 -6.18 -13.45 -36.87
CA GLY A 20 -6.52 -14.64 -36.10
C GLY A 20 -7.68 -14.37 -35.15
N ASP A 21 -8.63 -15.29 -35.20
CA ASP A 21 -9.69 -15.46 -34.23
C ASP A 21 -9.07 -15.47 -32.82
N SER A 22 -9.61 -14.62 -31.96
CA SER A 22 -9.19 -14.36 -30.60
C SER A 22 -9.06 -15.66 -29.80
N MET A 23 -7.88 -15.90 -29.21
CA MET A 23 -7.87 -16.65 -27.95
C MET A 23 -8.82 -15.92 -27.00
N ASP A 24 -9.72 -16.65 -26.35
CA ASP A 24 -10.48 -16.13 -25.21
C ASP A 24 -9.45 -15.69 -24.16
N ASP A 25 -8.98 -14.45 -24.26
CA ASP A 25 -8.06 -13.88 -23.31
C ASP A 25 -8.83 -13.76 -22.00
N PHE A 26 -8.46 -14.59 -21.02
CA PHE A 26 -9.03 -14.47 -19.69
C PHE A 26 -8.56 -13.14 -19.10
N LEU A 27 -9.50 -12.27 -18.73
CA LEU A 27 -9.24 -10.92 -18.24
C LEU A 27 -9.64 -10.80 -16.76
N TYR A 28 -8.79 -10.18 -15.95
CA TYR A 28 -9.24 -9.51 -14.74
C TYR A 28 -10.01 -8.25 -15.12
N THR A 29 -11.20 -8.08 -14.57
CA THR A 29 -12.03 -6.89 -14.81
C THR A 29 -12.29 -6.18 -13.50
N PHE A 30 -11.90 -4.92 -13.40
CA PHE A 30 -12.07 -4.08 -12.23
C PHE A 30 -12.91 -2.84 -12.54
N PRO A 31 -13.93 -2.49 -11.73
CA PRO A 31 -14.49 -1.15 -11.78
C PRO A 31 -13.41 -0.17 -11.33
N ALA A 32 -13.09 0.81 -12.17
CA ALA A 32 -11.96 1.69 -11.95
C ALA A 32 -12.28 3.14 -12.28
N ILE A 33 -11.55 4.03 -11.62
CA ILE A 33 -11.52 5.46 -11.91
C ILE A 33 -10.18 5.76 -12.58
N ARG A 34 -10.24 6.24 -13.82
CA ARG A 34 -9.10 6.71 -14.60
C ARG A 34 -8.74 8.15 -14.21
N GLY A 35 -7.49 8.33 -13.80
CA GLY A 35 -6.87 9.63 -13.53
C GLY A 35 -5.70 9.90 -14.45
N VAL A 36 -5.21 11.15 -14.44
CA VAL A 36 -3.98 11.55 -15.15
C VAL A 36 -3.03 12.20 -14.15
N GLN A 37 -1.84 11.63 -14.00
CA GLN A 37 -0.75 12.15 -13.17
C GLN A 37 0.52 12.23 -14.02
N ALA A 38 1.22 13.37 -13.98
CA ALA A 38 2.44 13.58 -14.78
C ALA A 38 2.25 13.24 -16.28
N ARG A 39 1.08 13.61 -16.84
CA ARG A 39 0.67 13.36 -18.24
C ARG A 39 0.47 11.87 -18.59
N ARG A 40 0.32 11.00 -17.60
CA ARG A 40 0.11 9.56 -17.80
C ARG A 40 -1.16 9.12 -17.10
N GLU A 41 -1.84 8.16 -17.71
CA GLU A 41 -3.01 7.55 -17.11
C GLU A 41 -2.62 6.63 -15.95
N TYR A 42 -3.46 6.62 -14.93
CA TYR A 42 -3.39 5.66 -13.83
C TYR A 42 -4.82 5.34 -13.39
N TYR A 43 -5.00 4.23 -12.70
CA TYR A 43 -6.32 3.71 -12.36
C TYR A 43 -6.42 3.45 -10.87
N ILE A 44 -7.54 3.80 -10.27
CA ILE A 44 -7.85 3.47 -8.88
C ILE A 44 -9.01 2.49 -8.87
N THR A 45 -8.89 1.41 -8.12
CA THR A 45 -9.97 0.44 -7.88
C THR A 45 -9.95 -0.04 -6.43
N GLN A 46 -10.97 -0.80 -6.03
CA GLN A 46 -10.99 -1.55 -4.79
C GLN A 46 -10.87 -3.04 -5.13
N CYS A 47 -9.98 -3.74 -4.44
CA CYS A 47 -9.81 -5.18 -4.59
C CYS A 47 -10.20 -5.88 -3.30
N GLN A 48 -10.98 -6.97 -3.41
CA GLN A 48 -11.21 -7.86 -2.28
C GLN A 48 -9.89 -8.40 -1.76
N LEU A 49 -9.74 -8.51 -0.44
CA LEU A 49 -8.49 -8.96 0.18
C LEU A 49 -8.07 -10.35 -0.31
N ARG A 50 -9.03 -11.24 -0.60
CA ARG A 50 -8.76 -12.58 -1.17
C ARG A 50 -8.06 -12.58 -2.53
N LEU A 51 -8.16 -11.49 -3.29
CA LEU A 51 -7.50 -11.35 -4.59
C LEU A 51 -6.05 -10.86 -4.45
N ILE A 52 -5.69 -10.20 -3.36
CA ILE A 52 -4.39 -9.57 -3.17
C ILE A 52 -3.22 -10.57 -3.30
N PRO A 53 -3.24 -11.76 -2.65
CA PRO A 53 -2.15 -12.73 -2.81
C PRO A 53 -2.04 -13.30 -4.23
N ARG A 54 -3.16 -13.33 -4.98
CA ARG A 54 -3.23 -13.90 -6.34
C ARG A 54 -2.74 -12.92 -7.39
N LEU A 55 -3.14 -11.65 -7.28
CA LEU A 55 -2.81 -10.58 -8.24
C LEU A 55 -1.34 -10.21 -8.16
N PHE A 56 -0.81 -10.07 -6.94
CA PHE A 56 0.58 -9.74 -6.73
C PHE A 56 1.30 -11.05 -6.44
N GLN A 57 2.04 -11.61 -7.38
CA GLN A 57 2.93 -12.73 -7.07
C GLN A 57 4.33 -12.18 -6.78
N PHE A 58 5.11 -12.88 -5.94
CA PHE A 58 6.47 -12.45 -5.64
C PHE A 58 7.36 -12.66 -6.85
N ASP A 59 8.25 -11.71 -7.13
CA ASP A 59 9.42 -11.97 -7.95
C ASP A 59 10.35 -12.95 -7.21
N ASP A 60 11.07 -13.76 -7.98
CA ASP A 60 12.05 -14.72 -7.47
C ASP A 60 13.09 -14.02 -6.56
N PRO A 61 13.16 -14.38 -5.26
CA PRO A 61 14.10 -13.78 -4.32
C PRO A 61 15.57 -14.02 -4.69
N ASP A 62 15.85 -15.01 -5.53
CA ASP A 62 17.20 -15.39 -5.97
C ASP A 62 17.75 -14.48 -7.08
N LEU A 63 16.91 -13.58 -7.63
CA LEU A 63 17.36 -12.54 -8.56
C LEU A 63 18.33 -11.55 -7.89
N PRO A 64 19.38 -11.05 -8.58
CA PRO A 64 20.19 -9.92 -8.10
C PRO A 64 19.35 -8.66 -7.84
N ALA A 65 19.75 -7.82 -6.89
CA ALA A 65 18.95 -6.66 -6.46
C ALA A 65 18.66 -5.67 -7.60
N GLU A 66 19.60 -5.53 -8.54
CA GLU A 66 19.52 -4.65 -9.70
C GLU A 66 18.42 -5.06 -10.68
N VAL A 67 18.08 -6.36 -10.73
CA VAL A 67 17.05 -6.91 -11.61
C VAL A 67 15.73 -7.22 -10.87
N ARG A 68 15.67 -6.99 -9.55
CA ARG A 68 14.43 -7.13 -8.77
C ARG A 68 13.53 -5.91 -8.98
N ALA A 69 12.24 -6.15 -9.15
CA ALA A 69 11.25 -5.07 -9.10
C ALA A 69 10.84 -4.68 -7.68
N GLN A 70 11.20 -5.51 -6.68
CA GLN A 70 10.75 -5.37 -5.30
C GLN A 70 11.92 -5.51 -4.32
N ARG A 71 11.85 -4.77 -3.20
CA ARG A 71 12.84 -4.94 -2.11
C ARG A 71 12.62 -6.24 -1.34
N SER A 72 13.64 -6.66 -0.59
CA SER A 72 13.49 -7.78 0.35
C SER A 72 12.45 -7.45 1.43
N LEU A 73 11.50 -8.35 1.63
CA LEU A 73 10.48 -8.26 2.67
C LEU A 73 11.08 -8.60 4.04
N ASN A 74 10.88 -7.74 5.06
CA ASN A 74 11.23 -8.09 6.43
C ASN A 74 10.12 -8.94 7.05
N ARG A 75 10.29 -10.27 7.00
CA ARG A 75 9.29 -11.22 7.52
C ARG A 75 9.02 -11.07 9.02
N GLY A 76 10.00 -10.59 9.80
CA GLY A 76 9.84 -10.37 11.24
C GLY A 76 8.79 -9.31 11.59
N ARG A 77 8.41 -8.44 10.63
CA ARG A 77 7.36 -7.42 10.83
C ARG A 77 5.95 -7.90 10.51
N LEU A 78 5.80 -9.06 9.86
CA LEU A 78 4.49 -9.52 9.41
C LEU A 78 3.54 -9.87 10.57
N PRO A 79 3.98 -10.53 11.66
CA PRO A 79 3.08 -10.86 12.78
C PRO A 79 2.46 -9.63 13.43
N GLU A 80 3.22 -8.54 13.58
CA GLU A 80 2.71 -7.28 14.14
C GLU A 80 1.60 -6.68 13.25
N ILE A 81 1.80 -6.65 11.93
CA ILE A 81 0.85 -6.06 10.99
C ILE A 81 -0.38 -6.97 10.82
N SER A 82 -0.19 -8.29 10.79
CA SER A 82 -1.29 -9.27 10.74
C SER A 82 -2.14 -9.21 12.02
N GLY A 83 -1.47 -9.21 13.18
CA GLY A 83 -2.13 -9.08 14.48
C GLY A 83 -2.87 -7.76 14.63
N TYR A 84 -2.36 -6.67 14.05
CA TYR A 84 -3.09 -5.40 13.97
C TYR A 84 -4.43 -5.54 13.22
N MET A 85 -4.47 -6.26 12.10
CA MET A 85 -5.72 -6.51 11.37
C MET A 85 -6.67 -7.37 12.19
N LEU A 86 -6.21 -8.54 12.62
CA LEU A 86 -7.00 -9.56 13.32
C LEU A 86 -7.52 -9.07 14.68
N GLY A 87 -6.71 -8.30 15.40
CA GLY A 87 -7.09 -7.73 16.70
C GLY A 87 -7.99 -6.50 16.60
N ASN A 88 -8.22 -5.95 15.41
CA ASN A 88 -8.99 -4.71 15.22
C ASN A 88 -9.97 -4.79 14.03
N PRO A 89 -10.83 -5.82 13.93
CA PRO A 89 -11.67 -6.04 12.75
C PRO A 89 -12.57 -4.84 12.40
N GLU A 90 -13.06 -4.12 13.42
CA GLU A 90 -13.97 -2.98 13.23
C GLU A 90 -13.26 -1.62 13.05
N SER A 91 -11.92 -1.58 13.06
CA SER A 91 -11.21 -0.30 13.09
C SER A 91 -9.80 -0.28 12.50
N TYR A 92 -9.27 -1.38 11.99
CA TYR A 92 -7.96 -1.36 11.33
C TYR A 92 -8.02 -0.47 10.07
N VAL A 93 -6.91 0.17 9.73
CA VAL A 93 -6.82 1.05 8.57
C VAL A 93 -5.52 0.79 7.83
N PHE A 94 -5.62 0.49 6.54
CA PHE A 94 -4.50 0.49 5.61
C PHE A 94 -4.66 1.56 4.53
N SER A 95 -3.53 2.14 4.13
CA SER A 95 -3.49 2.95 2.90
C SER A 95 -3.68 2.07 1.66
N ALA A 96 -3.73 2.68 0.48
CA ALA A 96 -3.83 1.94 -0.78
C ALA A 96 -2.55 1.15 -1.08
N LEU A 97 -2.67 0.02 -1.79
CA LEU A 97 -1.53 -0.63 -2.45
C LEU A 97 -1.25 0.10 -3.76
N THR A 98 0.03 0.24 -4.12
CA THR A 98 0.42 0.84 -5.41
C THR A 98 1.20 -0.18 -6.22
N ALA A 99 0.76 -0.40 -7.46
CA ALA A 99 1.38 -1.37 -8.35
C ALA A 99 1.47 -0.88 -9.79
N SER A 100 2.49 -1.38 -10.50
CA SER A 100 2.66 -1.24 -11.94
C SER A 100 2.11 -2.46 -12.64
N ILE A 101 1.41 -2.27 -13.76
CA ILE A 101 0.96 -3.35 -14.63
C ILE A 101 1.90 -3.39 -15.85
N ASP A 102 2.60 -4.51 -16.02
CA ASP A 102 3.44 -4.78 -17.18
C ASP A 102 2.66 -5.58 -18.22
N ALA A 103 1.68 -4.93 -18.87
CA ALA A 103 0.84 -5.52 -19.92
C ALA A 103 0.17 -4.44 -20.79
N GLU A 104 -0.51 -4.88 -21.85
CA GLU A 104 -1.57 -4.11 -22.52
C GLU A 104 -2.85 -4.23 -21.70
N VAL A 105 -3.48 -3.09 -21.39
CA VAL A 105 -4.75 -3.06 -20.67
C VAL A 105 -5.75 -2.28 -21.49
N GLU A 106 -7.01 -2.61 -21.31
CA GLU A 106 -8.11 -1.90 -21.94
C GLU A 106 -8.96 -1.22 -20.88
N PHE A 107 -9.37 0.01 -21.14
CA PHE A 107 -10.31 0.72 -20.28
C PHE A 107 -11.58 1.04 -21.07
N GLU A 108 -12.68 0.44 -20.64
CA GLU A 108 -14.01 0.66 -21.19
C GLU A 108 -14.76 1.65 -20.29
N PRO A 109 -14.89 2.95 -20.67
CA PRO A 109 -15.64 3.91 -19.88
C PRO A 109 -17.13 3.52 -19.86
N PHE A 110 -17.79 3.73 -18.72
CA PHE A 110 -19.24 3.62 -18.66
C PHE A 110 -19.90 4.76 -19.45
N ASP A 111 -21.00 4.45 -20.12
CA ASP A 111 -21.81 5.42 -20.83
C ASP A 111 -22.40 6.46 -19.86
N GLY A 112 -22.27 7.74 -20.21
CA GLY A 112 -22.87 8.84 -19.46
C GLY A 112 -22.00 10.10 -19.38
N GLU A 113 -22.64 11.27 -19.52
CA GLU A 113 -21.96 12.57 -19.49
C GLU A 113 -21.45 12.97 -18.10
N THR A 114 -21.99 12.38 -17.03
CA THR A 114 -21.76 12.77 -15.62
C THR A 114 -20.32 12.59 -15.14
N HIS A 115 -19.55 11.70 -15.77
CA HIS A 115 -18.19 11.35 -15.31
C HIS A 115 -17.11 11.60 -16.37
N SER A 116 -17.46 12.25 -17.49
CA SER A 116 -16.54 12.56 -18.59
C SER A 116 -15.69 11.35 -19.03
N GLY A 117 -16.26 10.15 -19.02
CA GLY A 117 -15.57 8.90 -19.37
C GLY A 117 -14.39 8.53 -18.45
N ARG A 118 -14.39 8.96 -17.18
CA ARG A 118 -13.35 8.63 -16.20
C ARG A 118 -13.67 7.40 -15.35
N ILE A 119 -14.92 6.96 -15.30
CA ILE A 119 -15.33 5.77 -14.56
C ILE A 119 -15.67 4.69 -15.59
N GLY A 120 -15.21 3.47 -15.36
CA GLY A 120 -15.36 2.37 -16.31
C GLY A 120 -14.81 1.05 -15.81
N LEU A 121 -14.65 0.10 -16.72
CA LEU A 121 -14.05 -1.20 -16.48
C LEU A 121 -12.61 -1.20 -16.99
N LEU A 122 -11.67 -1.47 -16.09
CA LEU A 122 -10.29 -1.77 -16.44
C LEU A 122 -10.15 -3.28 -16.64
N ARG A 123 -9.80 -3.69 -17.86
CA ARG A 123 -9.55 -5.06 -18.27
C ARG A 123 -8.04 -5.30 -18.37
N ILE A 124 -7.56 -6.30 -17.64
CA ILE A 124 -6.14 -6.64 -17.54
C ILE A 124 -5.99 -8.13 -17.89
N PRO A 125 -5.12 -8.51 -18.83
CA PRO A 125 -4.79 -9.90 -19.11
C PRO A 125 -4.41 -10.68 -17.85
N MET A 126 -4.89 -11.91 -17.69
CA MET A 126 -4.57 -12.71 -16.50
C MET A 126 -3.10 -13.12 -16.41
N ASP A 127 -2.36 -13.10 -17.53
CA ASP A 127 -0.91 -13.30 -17.60
C ASP A 127 -0.11 -12.01 -17.35
N ALA A 128 -0.79 -10.88 -17.12
CA ALA A 128 -0.14 -9.61 -16.80
C ALA A 128 0.67 -9.72 -15.51
N ARG A 129 1.87 -9.13 -15.53
CA ARG A 129 2.73 -9.06 -14.35
C ARG A 129 2.44 -7.78 -13.55
N PHE A 130 2.07 -7.97 -12.28
CA PHE A 130 1.86 -6.88 -11.34
C PHE A 130 3.06 -6.68 -10.43
N LEU A 131 3.66 -5.49 -10.46
CA LEU A 131 4.82 -5.13 -9.65
C LEU A 131 4.41 -4.18 -8.53
N ILE A 132 4.47 -4.62 -7.27
CA ILE A 132 4.19 -3.75 -6.13
C ILE A 132 5.29 -2.70 -5.97
N ASN A 133 4.92 -1.42 -6.07
CA ASN A 133 5.80 -0.28 -5.81
C ASN A 133 5.69 0.21 -4.36
N ASP A 134 4.52 0.10 -3.73
CA ASP A 134 4.33 0.37 -2.30
C ASP A 134 3.28 -0.56 -1.67
N GLY A 135 3.49 -0.89 -0.39
CA GLY A 135 2.57 -1.74 0.38
C GLY A 135 2.95 -3.23 0.44
N GLN A 136 4.19 -3.60 0.11
CA GLN A 136 4.65 -5.01 0.13
C GLN A 136 4.42 -5.72 1.48
N HIS A 137 4.68 -5.04 2.61
CA HIS A 137 4.41 -5.60 3.94
C HIS A 137 2.92 -5.74 4.23
N ARG A 138 2.10 -4.80 3.74
CA ARG A 138 0.64 -4.86 3.89
C ARG A 138 0.07 -6.02 3.10
N ARG A 139 0.48 -6.21 1.84
CA ARG A 139 0.11 -7.37 1.02
C ARG A 139 0.47 -8.69 1.72
N ALA A 140 1.68 -8.81 2.27
CA ALA A 140 2.12 -10.04 2.93
C ALA A 140 1.41 -10.28 4.28
N ALA A 141 1.07 -9.21 5.01
CA ALA A 141 0.29 -9.30 6.23
C ALA A 141 -1.18 -9.67 5.94
N ILE A 142 -1.78 -9.14 4.87
CA ILE A 142 -3.12 -9.56 4.40
C ILE A 142 -3.12 -11.06 4.08
N GLU A 143 -2.09 -11.55 3.39
CA GLU A 143 -1.94 -12.98 3.10
C GLU A 143 -1.83 -13.83 4.36
N MET A 144 -1.07 -13.39 5.36
CA MET A 144 -0.95 -14.04 6.66
C MET A 144 -2.28 -14.02 7.43
N ALA A 145 -2.93 -12.86 7.51
CA ALA A 145 -4.21 -12.70 8.20
C ALA A 145 -5.32 -13.55 7.57
N LEU A 146 -5.37 -13.66 6.23
CA LEU A 146 -6.32 -14.52 5.52
C LEU A 146 -6.13 -16.03 5.79
N GLN A 147 -4.92 -16.45 6.16
CA GLN A 147 -4.67 -17.84 6.55
C GLN A 147 -5.26 -18.14 7.95
N GLU A 148 -5.29 -17.14 8.82
CA GLU A 148 -5.86 -17.24 10.17
C GLU A 148 -7.38 -17.03 10.16
N ASP A 149 -7.85 -16.01 9.44
CA ASP A 149 -9.27 -15.70 9.25
C ASP A 149 -9.61 -15.45 7.76
N PRO A 150 -10.11 -16.47 7.04
CA PRO A 150 -10.53 -16.35 5.65
C PRO A 150 -11.71 -15.39 5.41
N SER A 151 -12.45 -15.00 6.45
CA SER A 151 -13.62 -14.11 6.34
C SER A 151 -13.22 -12.68 5.96
N LEU A 152 -12.01 -12.24 6.34
CA LEU A 152 -11.39 -10.99 5.91
C LEU A 152 -11.34 -10.85 4.38
N GLY A 153 -11.42 -11.97 3.65
CA GLY A 153 -11.42 -11.98 2.20
C GLY A 153 -12.55 -11.20 1.53
N GLU A 154 -13.66 -10.94 2.23
CA GLU A 154 -14.79 -10.14 1.76
C GLU A 154 -14.54 -8.62 1.84
N GLU A 155 -13.61 -8.20 2.70
CA GLU A 155 -13.23 -6.80 2.80
C GLU A 155 -12.44 -6.35 1.59
N THR A 156 -12.32 -5.03 1.39
CA THR A 156 -11.63 -4.47 0.23
C THR A 156 -10.54 -3.48 0.63
N ILE A 157 -9.49 -3.40 -0.18
CA ILE A 157 -8.44 -2.40 -0.08
C ILE A 157 -8.34 -1.61 -1.39
N ALA A 158 -8.07 -0.32 -1.28
CA ALA A 158 -7.80 0.50 -2.46
C ALA A 158 -6.49 0.06 -3.14
N VAL A 159 -6.50 0.00 -4.46
CA VAL A 159 -5.33 -0.30 -5.29
C VAL A 159 -5.18 0.78 -6.36
N VAL A 160 -3.96 1.31 -6.48
CA VAL A 160 -3.57 2.28 -7.50
C VAL A 160 -2.69 1.55 -8.53
N PHE A 161 -3.15 1.51 -9.77
CA PHE A 161 -2.46 0.90 -10.90
C PHE A 161 -1.83 1.95 -11.82
N PHE A 162 -0.53 1.81 -12.08
CA PHE A 162 0.20 2.57 -13.11
C PHE A 162 0.46 1.68 -14.33
N LEU A 163 0.24 2.21 -15.54
CA LEU A 163 0.50 1.51 -16.80
C LEU A 163 1.95 1.66 -17.21
N ASP A 164 2.80 0.87 -16.60
CA ASP A 164 4.24 1.03 -16.68
C ASP A 164 4.90 -0.28 -17.09
N ARG A 165 5.17 -0.39 -18.40
CA ARG A 165 6.01 -1.45 -18.96
C ARG A 165 7.47 -1.11 -18.70
N GLY A 166 8.12 -1.88 -17.84
CA GLY A 166 9.56 -1.78 -17.64
C GLY A 166 10.00 -1.70 -16.18
N LEU A 167 11.00 -2.52 -15.87
CA LEU A 167 11.61 -2.65 -14.55
C LEU A 167 12.20 -1.33 -14.03
N GLU A 168 12.97 -0.61 -14.85
CA GLU A 168 13.66 0.63 -14.45
C GLU A 168 12.68 1.68 -13.92
N ARG A 169 11.54 1.85 -14.61
CA ARG A 169 10.52 2.82 -14.20
C ARG A 169 9.78 2.39 -12.95
N SER A 170 9.48 1.09 -12.82
CA SER A 170 8.92 0.53 -11.59
C SER A 170 9.84 0.77 -10.38
N GLN A 171 11.16 0.59 -10.56
CA GLN A 171 12.17 0.90 -9.54
C GLN A 171 12.22 2.40 -9.21
N GLN A 172 12.16 3.28 -10.22
CA GLN A 172 12.10 4.73 -9.99
C GLN A 172 10.85 5.13 -9.21
N MET A 173 9.68 4.58 -9.53
CA MET A 173 8.45 4.83 -8.77
C MET A 173 8.56 4.34 -7.33
N PHE A 174 9.14 3.16 -7.10
CA PHE A 174 9.44 2.69 -5.75
C PHE A 174 10.31 3.71 -5.00
N ALA A 175 11.37 4.22 -5.62
CA ALA A 175 12.25 5.22 -5.02
C ALA A 175 11.49 6.52 -4.70
N ASP A 176 10.68 7.04 -5.63
CA ASP A 176 9.93 8.28 -5.45
C ASP A 176 8.89 8.16 -4.32
N LEU A 177 8.11 7.07 -4.29
CA LEU A 177 7.11 6.82 -3.24
C LEU A 177 7.73 6.78 -1.84
N ASN A 178 8.92 6.18 -1.72
CA ASN A 178 9.60 6.06 -0.43
C ASN A 178 10.42 7.30 -0.05
N ARG A 179 10.98 8.02 -1.03
CA ARG A 179 11.85 9.20 -0.78
C ARG A 179 11.08 10.38 -0.20
N TYR A 180 9.86 10.61 -0.67
CA TYR A 180 9.05 11.76 -0.22
C TYR A 180 8.11 11.42 0.94
N ALA A 181 8.03 10.14 1.35
CA ALA A 181 7.27 9.73 2.53
C ALA A 181 7.96 10.23 3.80
N VAL A 182 7.40 11.27 4.43
CA VAL A 182 7.88 11.78 5.72
C VAL A 182 7.25 10.98 6.83
N LYS A 183 8.08 10.26 7.61
CA LYS A 183 7.61 9.59 8.82
C LYS A 183 7.22 10.65 9.87
N PRO A 184 6.07 10.51 10.53
CA PRO A 184 5.77 11.28 11.73
C PRO A 184 6.88 11.14 12.77
N SER A 185 7.05 12.15 13.60
CA SER A 185 7.94 12.05 14.77
C SER A 185 7.42 10.97 15.73
N ALA A 186 8.31 10.40 16.54
CA ALA A 186 7.90 9.46 17.57
C ALA A 186 6.93 10.11 18.57
N SER A 187 7.12 11.39 18.89
CA SER A 187 6.23 12.12 19.82
C SER A 187 4.82 12.27 19.24
N ILE A 188 4.65 12.63 17.96
CA ILE A 188 3.32 12.66 17.32
C ILE A 188 2.70 11.26 17.25
N GLY A 189 3.49 10.24 16.93
CA GLY A 189 3.01 8.86 16.91
C GLY A 189 2.40 8.47 18.26
N ILE A 190 3.15 8.70 19.35
CA ILE A 190 2.68 8.45 20.72
C ILE A 190 1.50 9.35 21.09
N LEU A 191 1.47 10.60 20.61
CA LEU A 191 0.39 11.53 20.93
C LEU A 191 -0.98 11.05 20.39
N TYR A 192 -0.98 10.45 19.19
CA TYR A 192 -2.20 10.03 18.50
C TYR A 192 -2.50 8.53 18.61
N ASP A 193 -1.57 7.72 19.13
CA ASP A 193 -1.81 6.29 19.35
C ASP A 193 -2.66 6.06 20.60
N HIS A 194 -3.98 6.02 20.41
CA HIS A 194 -4.94 5.72 21.47
C HIS A 194 -5.09 4.22 21.76
N ARG A 195 -4.42 3.35 20.99
CA ARG A 195 -4.49 1.89 21.20
C ARG A 195 -3.41 1.40 22.15
N ASP A 196 -2.25 2.05 22.16
CA ASP A 196 -1.16 1.75 23.09
C ASP A 196 -1.51 2.21 24.53
N PRO A 197 -1.67 1.27 25.49
CA PRO A 197 -1.95 1.60 26.88
C PRO A 197 -0.82 2.42 27.54
N HIS A 198 0.45 2.13 27.22
CA HIS A 198 1.59 2.89 27.73
C HIS A 198 1.59 4.32 27.18
N ALA A 199 1.20 4.50 25.92
CA ALA A 199 1.06 5.83 25.33
C ALA A 199 -0.04 6.62 26.05
N SER A 200 -1.15 5.96 26.37
CA SER A 200 -2.25 6.53 27.15
C SER A 200 -1.81 6.99 28.54
N VAL A 201 -1.07 6.17 29.28
CA VAL A 201 -0.54 6.54 30.60
C VAL A 201 0.45 7.69 30.51
N ALA A 202 1.40 7.64 29.57
CA ALA A 202 2.38 8.71 29.40
C ALA A 202 1.71 10.06 29.09
N ARG A 203 0.70 10.09 28.20
CA ARG A 203 -0.09 11.30 27.92
C ARG A 203 -0.87 11.77 29.15
N ALA A 204 -1.47 10.86 29.89
CA ALA A 204 -2.23 11.19 31.10
C ALA A 204 -1.33 11.82 32.17
N ILE A 205 -0.16 11.24 32.44
CA ILE A 205 0.84 11.78 33.38
C ILE A 205 1.30 13.17 32.95
N VAL A 206 1.67 13.35 31.67
CA VAL A 206 2.12 14.65 31.15
C VAL A 206 1.02 15.71 31.26
N SER A 207 -0.22 15.34 30.95
CA SER A 207 -1.37 16.26 31.00
C SER A 207 -1.75 16.63 32.44
N ALA A 208 -1.76 15.68 33.36
CA ALA A 208 -2.21 15.89 34.73
C ALA A 208 -1.12 16.50 35.64
N SER A 209 0.17 16.22 35.39
CA SER A 209 1.27 16.75 36.20
C SER A 209 1.49 18.24 35.95
N PRO A 210 1.35 19.12 36.97
CA PRO A 210 1.67 20.54 36.85
C PRO A 210 3.14 20.80 36.49
N LEU A 211 4.03 19.87 36.83
CA LEU A 211 5.47 19.97 36.52
C LEU A 211 5.76 19.68 35.05
N LEU A 212 5.01 18.77 34.42
CA LEU A 212 5.30 18.30 33.05
C LEU A 212 4.51 19.05 31.97
N ARG A 213 3.26 19.43 32.25
CA ARG A 213 2.32 19.98 31.25
C ARG A 213 2.91 21.10 30.39
N ASP A 214 3.66 22.01 31.00
CA ASP A 214 4.20 23.21 30.33
C ASP A 214 5.65 23.06 29.87
N VAL A 215 6.30 21.93 30.15
CA VAL A 215 7.71 21.68 29.82
C VAL A 215 7.92 20.49 28.88
N VAL A 216 6.87 19.76 28.50
CA VAL A 216 6.99 18.68 27.51
C VAL A 216 6.65 19.19 26.10
N GLU A 217 7.50 18.90 25.13
CA GLU A 217 7.27 19.05 23.69
C GLU A 217 6.50 17.82 23.19
N LEU A 218 5.27 18.03 22.73
CA LEU A 218 4.34 16.95 22.37
C LEU A 218 4.49 16.49 20.93
N GLU A 219 5.01 17.34 20.05
CA GLU A 219 5.02 17.06 18.62
C GLU A 219 6.41 16.67 18.13
N LYS A 220 7.47 17.33 18.58
CA LYS A 220 8.81 17.07 18.08
C LYS A 220 9.54 16.02 18.92
N SER A 221 10.24 15.12 18.27
CA SER A 221 11.18 14.20 18.93
C SER A 221 12.53 14.84 19.28
N THR A 222 12.67 16.15 19.05
CA THR A 222 13.85 16.93 19.43
C THR A 222 13.43 18.29 19.96
N LEU A 223 14.23 18.85 20.87
CA LEU A 223 14.02 20.19 21.39
C LEU A 223 14.77 21.21 20.52
N SER A 224 14.07 22.28 20.13
CA SER A 224 14.72 23.38 19.41
C SER A 224 15.67 24.16 20.35
N PRO A 225 16.76 24.77 19.83
CA PRO A 225 17.76 25.45 20.67
C PRO A 225 17.22 26.59 21.55
N ARG A 226 16.06 27.17 21.20
CA ARG A 226 15.41 28.24 21.96
C ARG A 226 14.11 27.77 22.64
N SER A 227 13.87 26.46 22.67
CA SER A 227 12.69 25.90 23.33
C SER A 227 12.76 26.14 24.82
N ARG A 228 11.61 26.46 25.43
CA ARG A 228 11.44 26.47 26.89
C ARG A 228 11.03 25.09 27.42
N ARG A 229 10.77 24.13 26.54
CA ARG A 229 10.47 22.74 26.87
C ARG A 229 11.75 22.03 27.30
N LEU A 230 11.64 21.14 28.28
CA LEU A 230 12.74 20.38 28.90
C LEU A 230 12.77 18.92 28.44
N PHE A 231 11.62 18.36 28.08
CA PHE A 231 11.48 16.97 27.65
C PHE A 231 10.66 16.86 26.36
N THR A 232 10.76 15.74 25.67
CA THR A 232 9.85 15.37 24.58
C THR A 232 8.87 14.32 25.08
N LEU A 233 7.67 14.26 24.51
CA LEU A 233 6.70 13.22 24.83
C LEU A 233 7.29 11.83 24.59
N SER A 234 8.08 11.66 23.53
CA SER A 234 8.79 10.40 23.28
C SER A 234 9.75 10.01 24.39
N ALA A 235 10.44 10.97 25.00
CA ALA A 235 11.34 10.67 26.13
C ALA A 235 10.55 10.28 27.39
N VAL A 236 9.46 11.00 27.68
CA VAL A 236 8.58 10.68 28.82
C VAL A 236 7.96 9.29 28.64
N PHE A 237 7.43 8.99 27.45
CA PHE A 237 6.88 7.67 27.14
C PHE A 237 7.89 6.54 27.34
N VAL A 238 9.12 6.69 26.83
CA VAL A 238 10.17 5.67 27.02
C VAL A 238 10.49 5.48 28.50
N ALA A 239 10.57 6.56 29.28
CA ALA A 239 10.80 6.50 30.71
C ALA A 239 9.63 5.83 31.46
N THR A 240 8.40 6.25 31.19
CA THR A 240 7.18 5.66 31.77
C THR A 240 7.08 4.18 31.46
N ARG A 241 7.29 3.77 30.21
CA ARG A 241 7.28 2.36 29.81
C ARG A 241 8.38 1.55 30.49
N ALA A 242 9.57 2.12 30.66
CA ALA A 242 10.65 1.45 31.38
C ALA A 242 10.37 1.32 32.89
N LEU A 243 9.73 2.32 33.50
CA LEU A 243 9.36 2.28 34.92
C LEU A 243 8.22 1.30 35.21
N LEU A 244 7.33 1.10 34.24
CA LEU A 244 6.17 0.22 34.34
C LEU A 244 6.37 -1.11 33.59
N SER A 245 7.61 -1.54 33.35
CA SER A 245 7.88 -2.74 32.54
C SER A 245 7.36 -4.04 33.14
N ASP A 246 7.23 -4.08 34.48
CA ASP A 246 6.77 -5.24 35.23
C ASP A 246 5.27 -5.17 35.61
N VAL A 247 4.58 -4.11 35.15
CA VAL A 247 3.15 -3.90 35.39
C VAL A 247 2.36 -4.45 34.22
N SER A 248 1.26 -5.15 34.49
CA SER A 248 0.39 -5.67 33.44
C SER A 248 -0.34 -4.53 32.71
N GLU A 249 -0.68 -4.71 31.43
CA GLU A 249 -1.35 -3.66 30.63
C GLU A 249 -2.68 -3.19 31.26
N GLU A 250 -3.39 -4.10 31.94
CA GLU A 250 -4.66 -3.84 32.62
C GLU A 250 -4.51 -2.92 33.85
N GLU A 251 -3.35 -2.95 34.51
CA GLU A 251 -3.06 -2.18 35.73
C GLU A 251 -2.39 -0.83 35.43
N LEU A 252 -1.96 -0.58 34.18
CA LEU A 252 -1.20 0.61 33.80
C LEU A 252 -1.91 1.92 34.17
N SER A 253 -3.24 1.98 34.02
CA SER A 253 -4.03 3.19 34.33
C SER A 253 -3.97 3.59 35.79
N ASP A 254 -3.79 2.62 36.69
CA ASP A 254 -3.80 2.84 38.15
C ASP A 254 -2.55 3.61 38.61
N HIS A 255 -1.50 3.60 37.77
CA HIS A 255 -0.25 4.29 38.05
C HIS A 255 -0.21 5.74 37.57
N VAL A 256 -1.27 6.25 36.92
CA VAL A 256 -1.35 7.66 36.49
C VAL A 256 -1.26 8.60 37.69
N ASP A 257 -2.06 8.36 38.74
CA ASP A 257 -2.10 9.23 39.92
C ASP A 257 -0.74 9.26 40.62
N THR A 258 -0.09 8.10 40.75
CA THR A 258 1.27 8.01 41.30
C THR A 258 2.26 8.80 40.45
N GLY A 259 2.23 8.63 39.13
CA GLY A 259 3.10 9.34 38.20
C GLY A 259 2.88 10.86 38.16
N THR A 260 1.70 11.35 38.56
CA THR A 260 1.40 12.79 38.64
C THR A 260 1.76 13.44 39.97
N SER A 261 1.88 12.63 41.03
CA SER A 261 2.12 13.09 42.40
C SER A 261 3.60 13.34 42.72
N TYR A 262 4.51 12.79 41.92
CA TYR A 262 5.96 12.99 41.99
C TYR A 262 6.43 14.00 40.94
#